data_AF-A0A183E1Y3-F1
#
_entry.id   AF-A0A183E1Y3-F1
#
_cell.length_a   1.000
_cell.length_b   1.000
_cell.length_c   1.000
_cell.angle_alpha   90.00
_cell.angle_beta   90.00
_cell.angle_gamma   90.00
#
_symmetry.space_group_name_H-M   'P 1'
#
loop_
_entity.id
_entity.type
_entity.pdbx_description
1 polymer ?
#
loop_
_entity_poly.entity_id
_entity_poly.type
_entity_poly.pdbx_seq_one_letter_code
_entity_poly.pdbx_strand_id
1 'polypeptide(L)'
;MIPENEPLTELPSPSQLKHKYLLRGKRVLAAVTGVDEGREDDDEASAAPENNTIICYYHCDHIFIVVVVSLSRATIADGVNESASLSETKVKKLGEESEALLAAYTSKHFVKSYPKGLRQDSSNFCPMQSWIAGVQSVALNMQTYDENMDLSAGLFRINGNCGYVLKPPVLIRGLGKQPQSRDLITR
;
A
#
# COMPACT_ATOMS: atom_id res chain seq x y z
N MET A 1 -15.76 -22.39 17.81
CA MET A 1 -16.58 -21.52 16.93
C MET A 1 -15.57 -20.75 16.09
N ILE A 2 -15.45 -21.05 14.80
CA ILE A 2 -14.52 -20.36 13.89
C ILE A 2 -15.16 -18.99 13.60
N PRO A 3 -14.49 -17.86 13.85
CA PRO A 3 -15.04 -16.58 13.44
C PRO A 3 -15.15 -16.58 11.92
N GLU A 4 -16.34 -16.27 11.41
CA GLU A 4 -16.61 -16.21 9.98
C GLU A 4 -15.62 -15.24 9.30
N ASN A 5 -15.19 -15.58 8.08
CA ASN A 5 -14.30 -14.80 7.22
C ASN A 5 -14.99 -13.51 6.71
N GLU A 6 -15.63 -12.75 7.60
CA GLU A 6 -16.21 -11.47 7.25
C GLU A 6 -15.09 -10.49 6.91
N PRO A 7 -15.08 -9.91 5.69
CA PRO A 7 -14.12 -8.88 5.34
C PRO A 7 -14.34 -7.69 6.28
N LEU A 8 -13.28 -7.21 6.94
CA LEU A 8 -13.42 -6.11 7.89
C LEU A 8 -13.97 -4.88 7.18
N THR A 9 -14.76 -4.08 7.89
CA THR A 9 -15.36 -2.85 7.33
C THR A 9 -14.39 -1.67 7.30
N GLU A 10 -13.33 -1.68 8.12
CA GLU A 10 -12.23 -0.69 8.14
C GLU A 10 -10.94 -1.30 8.73
N LEU A 11 -9.78 -0.69 8.44
CA LEU A 11 -8.50 -1.08 9.07
C LEU A 11 -8.48 -0.67 10.55
N PRO A 12 -8.03 -1.54 11.48
CA PRO A 12 -7.92 -1.20 12.89
C PRO A 12 -6.86 -0.12 13.13
N SER A 13 -7.07 0.68 14.18
CA SER A 13 -6.10 1.70 14.59
C SER A 13 -4.78 1.08 15.10
N PRO A 14 -3.66 1.81 15.06
CA PRO A 14 -2.40 1.36 15.63
C PRO A 14 -2.51 0.95 17.11
N SER A 15 -3.37 1.62 17.89
CA SER A 15 -3.63 1.27 19.29
C SER A 15 -4.29 -0.10 19.44
N GLN A 16 -5.23 -0.46 18.55
CA GLN A 16 -5.87 -1.78 18.53
C GLN A 16 -4.92 -2.89 18.04
N LEU A 17 -3.87 -2.53 17.32
CA LEU A 17 -2.82 -3.43 16.82
C LEU A 17 -1.59 -3.52 17.73
N LYS A 18 -1.60 -2.89 18.92
CA LYS A 18 -0.49 -3.03 19.87
C LYS A 18 -0.27 -4.51 20.21
N HIS A 19 0.99 -4.95 20.14
CA HIS A 19 1.40 -6.33 20.38
C HIS A 19 0.82 -7.35 19.39
N LYS A 20 0.42 -6.88 18.20
CA LYS A 20 -0.01 -7.72 17.08
C LYS A 20 0.95 -7.55 15.91
N TYR A 21 0.99 -8.57 15.07
CA TYR A 21 1.73 -8.58 13.81
C TYR A 21 0.76 -8.43 12.65
N LEU A 22 1.07 -7.49 11.76
CA LEU A 22 0.33 -7.30 10.51
C LEU A 22 0.98 -8.15 9.42
N LEU A 23 0.29 -9.17 8.94
CA LEU A 23 0.71 -9.94 7.78
C LEU A 23 0.07 -9.36 6.52
N ARG A 24 0.92 -8.93 5.58
CA ARG A 24 0.49 -8.39 4.29
C ARG A 24 0.86 -9.36 3.17
N GLY A 25 -0.14 -9.87 2.44
CA GLY A 25 0.10 -10.87 1.39
C GLY A 25 -1.07 -11.04 0.42
N LYS A 26 -0.87 -11.86 -0.63
CA LYS A 26 -1.92 -12.23 -1.58
C LYS A 26 -2.87 -13.22 -0.92
N ARG A 27 -4.18 -13.06 -1.11
CA ARG A 27 -5.20 -14.01 -0.67
C ARG A 27 -5.43 -15.06 -1.75
N VAL A 28 -5.33 -16.34 -1.40
CA VAL A 28 -5.77 -17.44 -2.28
C VAL A 28 -7.24 -17.71 -1.96
N LEU A 29 -8.14 -17.35 -2.86
CA LEU A 29 -9.51 -17.87 -2.83
C LEU A 29 -9.46 -19.31 -3.33
N ALA A 30 -9.82 -20.27 -2.47
CA ALA A 30 -9.95 -21.65 -2.88
C ALA A 30 -11.06 -21.74 -3.95
N ALA A 31 -10.64 -22.02 -5.19
CA ALA A 31 -11.44 -22.42 -6.35
C ALA A 31 -12.48 -21.40 -6.91
N VAL A 32 -12.06 -20.59 -7.89
CA VAL A 32 -12.76 -20.51 -9.20
C VAL A 32 -11.69 -20.43 -10.29
N THR A 33 -11.83 -21.32 -11.26
CA THR A 33 -11.00 -21.43 -12.46
C THR A 33 -10.96 -20.14 -13.27
N GLY A 34 -9.74 -19.67 -13.56
CA GLY A 34 -9.40 -18.85 -14.72
C GLY A 34 -9.95 -17.43 -14.76
N VAL A 35 -9.09 -16.44 -14.53
CA VAL A 35 -8.55 -15.55 -15.59
C VAL A 35 -7.23 -15.00 -15.03
N ASP A 36 -6.13 -15.34 -15.70
CA ASP A 36 -4.83 -14.70 -15.53
C ASP A 36 -4.90 -13.35 -16.28
N GLU A 37 -5.31 -12.28 -15.58
CA GLU A 37 -5.13 -10.93 -16.13
C GLU A 37 -3.70 -10.48 -15.84
N GLY A 38 -2.95 -10.39 -16.93
CA GLY A 38 -1.50 -10.23 -16.97
C GLY A 38 -0.95 -9.08 -16.15
N ARG A 39 0.24 -9.34 -15.59
CA ARG A 39 1.16 -8.35 -15.03
C ARG A 39 1.62 -7.38 -16.14
N GLU A 40 1.15 -6.15 -16.09
CA GLU A 40 1.89 -5.00 -16.65
C GLU A 40 2.57 -4.25 -15.49
N ASP A 41 3.66 -4.84 -14.98
CA ASP A 41 4.62 -4.14 -14.14
C ASP A 41 5.92 -4.00 -14.96
N ASP A 42 6.02 -2.92 -15.75
CA ASP A 42 7.16 -2.61 -16.64
C ASP A 42 8.51 -2.36 -15.91
N ASP A 43 8.52 -2.40 -14.57
CA ASP A 43 9.69 -2.05 -13.74
C ASP A 43 10.20 -3.21 -12.85
N GLU A 44 9.69 -4.44 -13.02
CA GLU A 44 10.16 -5.61 -12.27
C GLU A 44 11.02 -6.52 -13.18
N ALA A 45 12.32 -6.65 -12.87
CA ALA A 45 13.08 -7.78 -13.36
C ALA A 45 12.33 -9.05 -12.92
N SER A 46 11.91 -9.86 -13.87
CA SER A 46 11.11 -11.05 -13.66
C SER A 46 11.88 -12.07 -12.80
N ALA A 47 11.81 -11.94 -11.48
CA ALA A 47 12.00 -13.07 -10.60
C ALA A 47 10.85 -14.03 -10.91
N ALA A 48 11.21 -15.28 -11.20
CA ALA A 48 10.27 -16.36 -11.49
C ALA A 48 9.14 -16.39 -10.45
N PRO A 49 7.92 -16.83 -10.80
CA PRO A 49 6.84 -17.01 -9.85
C PRO A 49 7.22 -18.15 -8.91
N GLU A 50 8.06 -17.88 -7.91
CA GLU A 50 8.20 -18.76 -6.77
C GLU A 50 6.85 -18.72 -6.05
N ASN A 51 6.27 -19.90 -5.85
CA ASN A 51 5.05 -20.12 -5.10
C ASN A 51 5.25 -19.67 -3.63
N ASN A 52 5.29 -18.36 -3.40
CA ASN A 52 5.33 -17.74 -2.07
C ASN A 52 3.91 -17.74 -1.48
N THR A 53 3.34 -18.93 -1.42
CA THR A 53 2.03 -19.20 -0.85
C THR A 53 2.17 -19.27 0.66
N ILE A 54 1.91 -18.16 1.33
CA ILE A 54 1.76 -18.16 2.79
C ILE A 54 0.33 -18.63 3.09
N ILE A 55 0.17 -19.94 3.32
CA ILE A 55 -1.07 -20.51 3.86
C ILE A 55 -1.07 -20.23 5.36
N CYS A 56 -1.78 -19.18 5.78
CA CYS A 56 -2.01 -18.94 7.20
C CYS A 56 -3.10 -19.88 7.72
N TYR A 57 -2.68 -20.92 8.41
CA TYR A 57 -3.60 -21.73 9.23
C TYR A 57 -4.09 -20.87 10.40
N TYR A 58 -5.39 -20.60 10.39
CA TYR A 58 -6.08 -19.77 11.37
C TYR A 58 -6.03 -20.40 12.78
N HIS A 59 -5.25 -19.80 13.68
CA HIS A 59 -5.68 -19.34 15.02
C HIS A 59 -4.47 -18.71 15.75
N CYS A 60 -4.17 -17.46 15.45
CA CYS A 60 -3.23 -16.69 16.28
C CYS A 60 -3.85 -15.33 16.55
N ASP A 61 -4.29 -15.11 17.79
CA ASP A 61 -4.94 -13.86 18.23
C ASP A 61 -4.03 -12.62 18.09
N HIS A 62 -2.75 -12.86 17.81
CA HIS A 62 -1.71 -11.86 17.58
C HIS A 62 -1.47 -11.53 16.10
N ILE A 63 -2.12 -12.18 15.13
CA ILE A 63 -1.90 -11.92 13.70
C ILE A 63 -3.12 -11.24 13.08
N PHE A 64 -2.90 -10.14 12.37
CA PHE A 64 -3.90 -9.44 11.56
C PHE A 64 -3.49 -9.48 10.08
N ILE A 65 -4.42 -9.74 9.16
CA ILE A 65 -4.10 -9.91 7.73
C ILE A 65 -4.60 -8.71 6.91
N VAL A 66 -3.73 -8.19 6.03
CA VAL A 66 -4.06 -7.19 5.01
C VAL A 66 -3.82 -7.78 3.63
N VAL A 67 -4.83 -7.72 2.78
CA VAL A 67 -4.78 -8.32 1.45
C VAL A 67 -4.11 -7.36 0.47
N VAL A 68 -3.13 -7.87 -0.28
CA VAL A 68 -2.46 -7.10 -1.34
C VAL A 68 -3.27 -7.20 -2.62
N VAL A 69 -3.53 -6.06 -3.25
CA VAL A 69 -4.19 -5.97 -4.57
C VAL A 69 -3.33 -5.17 -5.54
N SER A 70 -3.55 -5.39 -6.84
CA SER A 70 -3.00 -4.53 -7.88
C SER A 70 -3.89 -3.30 -8.02
N LEU A 71 -3.27 -2.11 -8.12
CA LEU A 71 -4.02 -0.91 -8.44
C LEU A 71 -4.14 -0.81 -9.97
N SER A 72 -5.34 -1.09 -10.49
CA SER A 72 -5.71 -0.77 -11.87
C SER A 72 -6.15 0.69 -11.97
N ARG A 73 -6.02 1.31 -13.15
CA ARG A 73 -6.51 2.68 -13.40
C ARG A 73 -8.04 2.82 -13.24
N ALA A 74 -8.78 1.71 -13.28
CA ALA A 74 -10.24 1.69 -13.34
C ALA A 74 -10.93 1.40 -11.99
N THR A 75 -10.24 0.84 -11.00
CA THR A 75 -10.86 0.47 -9.71
C THR A 75 -10.54 1.49 -8.60
N ILE A 76 -11.42 2.48 -8.48
CA ILE A 76 -11.63 3.27 -7.24
C ILE A 76 -12.74 2.61 -6.38
N ALA A 77 -13.27 1.47 -6.84
CA ALA A 77 -14.32 0.71 -6.20
C ALA A 77 -13.81 -0.70 -5.91
N ASP A 78 -12.90 -0.82 -4.94
CA ASP A 78 -12.33 -2.10 -4.55
C ASP A 78 -12.38 -2.23 -3.02
N GLY A 79 -12.45 -3.46 -2.53
CA GLY A 79 -12.96 -3.83 -1.21
C GLY A 79 -12.22 -3.19 -0.03
N VAL A 80 -12.88 -3.18 1.13
CA VAL A 80 -12.24 -2.71 2.36
C VAL A 80 -11.05 -3.62 2.70
N ASN A 81 -9.91 -3.01 3.10
CA ASN A 81 -8.63 -3.64 3.50
C ASN A 81 -7.76 -4.16 2.35
N GLU A 82 -8.04 -3.72 1.14
CA GLU A 82 -7.15 -3.94 0.02
C GLU A 82 -5.99 -2.94 0.02
N SER A 83 -4.78 -3.45 -0.16
CA SER A 83 -3.54 -2.68 -0.10
C SER A 83 -2.75 -2.77 -1.40
N ALA A 84 -2.58 -1.63 -2.06
CA ALA A 84 -1.75 -1.52 -3.25
C ALA A 84 -0.26 -1.36 -2.92
N SER A 85 0.62 -1.92 -3.78
CA SER A 85 2.04 -1.57 -3.81
C SER A 85 2.35 -0.79 -5.09
N LEU A 86 3.07 0.33 -5.00
CA LEU A 86 3.42 1.18 -6.15
C LEU A 86 4.93 1.43 -6.20
N SER A 87 5.55 1.32 -7.37
CA SER A 87 6.93 1.77 -7.55
C SER A 87 7.02 3.30 -7.42
N GLU A 88 8.20 3.83 -7.08
CA GLU A 88 8.45 5.28 -7.06
C GLU A 88 8.04 5.97 -8.38
N THR A 89 8.26 5.29 -9.52
CA THR A 89 7.90 5.77 -10.86
C THR A 89 6.38 5.88 -10.99
N LYS A 90 5.63 4.87 -10.52
CA LYS A 90 4.17 4.83 -10.59
C LYS A 90 3.53 5.86 -9.66
N VAL A 91 4.08 6.07 -8.46
CA VAL A 91 3.65 7.16 -7.57
C VAL A 91 3.82 8.52 -8.24
N LYS A 92 5.01 8.77 -8.82
CA LYS A 92 5.29 10.02 -9.52
C LYS A 92 4.32 10.26 -10.68
N LYS A 93 4.14 9.25 -11.55
CA LYS A 93 3.22 9.32 -12.70
C LYS A 93 1.78 9.60 -12.27
N LEU A 94 1.28 8.89 -11.26
CA LEU A 94 -0.09 9.09 -10.75
C LEU A 94 -0.25 10.47 -10.08
N GLY A 95 0.78 10.97 -9.40
CA GLY A 95 0.78 12.31 -8.82
C GLY A 95 0.74 13.42 -9.89
N GLU A 96 1.49 13.23 -10.99
CA GLU A 96 1.48 14.14 -12.14
C GLU A 96 0.14 14.11 -12.89
N GLU A 97 -0.51 12.94 -12.99
CA GLU A 97 -1.84 12.80 -13.58
C GLU A 97 -2.94 13.42 -12.69
N SER A 98 -2.95 13.09 -11.39
CA SER A 98 -3.86 13.69 -10.41
C SER A 98 -3.45 13.40 -8.95
N GLU A 99 -2.79 14.36 -8.32
CA GLU A 99 -2.47 14.31 -6.88
C GLU A 99 -3.72 14.17 -6.00
N ALA A 100 -4.83 14.82 -6.39
CA ALA A 100 -6.08 14.76 -5.66
C ALA A 100 -6.64 13.33 -5.62
N LEU A 101 -6.67 12.63 -6.76
CA LEU A 101 -7.18 11.26 -6.83
C LEU A 101 -6.34 10.30 -5.99
N LEU A 102 -5.00 10.41 -6.05
CA LEU A 102 -4.14 9.54 -5.25
C LEU A 102 -4.30 9.81 -3.74
N ALA A 103 -4.40 11.07 -3.33
CA ALA A 103 -4.66 11.43 -1.94
C ALA A 103 -6.07 11.02 -1.45
N ALA A 104 -7.08 11.04 -2.33
CA ALA A 104 -8.41 10.52 -2.03
C ALA A 104 -8.44 8.98 -1.92
N TYR A 105 -7.58 8.29 -2.66
CA TYR A 105 -7.43 6.85 -2.56
C TYR A 105 -6.70 6.45 -1.27
N THR A 106 -5.57 7.10 -0.96
CA THR A 106 -4.79 6.81 0.25
C THR A 106 -5.47 7.25 1.55
N SER A 107 -6.55 8.04 1.50
CA SER A 107 -7.36 8.34 2.69
C SER A 107 -8.21 7.15 3.13
N LYS A 108 -8.52 6.21 2.22
CA LYS A 108 -9.36 5.03 2.47
C LYS A 108 -8.59 3.72 2.45
N HIS A 109 -7.51 3.66 1.66
CA HIS A 109 -6.73 2.44 1.44
C HIS A 109 -5.31 2.57 1.97
N PHE A 110 -4.74 1.45 2.44
CA PHE A 110 -3.34 1.39 2.87
C PHE A 110 -2.43 1.11 1.67
N VAL A 111 -1.54 2.04 1.36
CA VAL A 111 -0.65 1.94 0.19
C VAL A 111 0.80 1.84 0.63
N LYS A 112 1.54 0.96 -0.05
CA LYS A 112 3.00 0.84 0.05
C LYS A 112 3.66 1.42 -1.19
N SER A 113 4.67 2.29 -1.03
CA SER A 113 5.60 2.62 -2.12
C SER A 113 6.96 1.98 -1.90
N TYR A 114 7.71 1.77 -2.98
CA TYR A 114 9.03 1.14 -2.93
C TYR A 114 9.96 1.63 -4.07
N PRO A 115 11.29 1.49 -3.90
CA PRO A 115 12.25 1.92 -4.92
C PRO A 115 12.08 1.13 -6.21
N LYS A 116 12.29 1.76 -7.37
CA LYS A 116 12.24 1.06 -8.66
C LYS A 116 13.38 0.04 -8.80
N GLY A 117 13.15 -1.04 -9.56
CA GLY A 117 14.13 -2.12 -9.75
C GLY A 117 15.47 -1.69 -10.37
N LEU A 118 15.49 -0.57 -11.11
CA LEU A 118 16.73 -0.02 -11.70
C LEU A 118 17.75 0.46 -10.66
N ARG A 119 17.34 0.67 -9.40
CA ARG A 119 18.24 1.07 -8.30
C ARG A 119 19.01 -0.13 -7.74
N GLN A 120 19.81 -0.76 -8.60
CA GLN A 120 20.65 -1.91 -8.23
C GLN A 120 21.75 -1.55 -7.21
N ASP A 121 22.09 -0.26 -7.12
CA ASP A 121 23.00 0.30 -6.12
C ASP A 121 22.35 0.49 -4.73
N SER A 122 21.09 0.10 -4.56
CA SER A 122 20.31 0.33 -3.33
C SER A 122 20.14 1.80 -2.94
N SER A 123 20.28 2.74 -3.89
CA SER A 123 19.96 4.15 -3.65
C SER A 123 18.49 4.33 -3.22
N ASN A 124 18.19 5.35 -2.41
CA ASN A 124 16.81 5.67 -2.06
C ASN A 124 16.22 6.73 -2.99
N PHE A 125 14.89 6.73 -3.13
CA PHE A 125 14.14 7.84 -3.71
C PHE A 125 13.70 8.82 -2.63
N CYS A 126 13.29 10.02 -3.04
CA CYS A 126 12.75 11.02 -2.12
C CYS A 126 11.41 10.58 -1.53
N PRO A 127 11.32 10.30 -0.22
CA PRO A 127 10.09 9.78 0.39
C PRO A 127 8.97 10.83 0.44
N MET A 128 9.32 12.12 0.38
CA MET A 128 8.38 13.24 0.41
C MET A 128 7.30 13.13 -0.67
N GLN A 129 7.67 12.71 -1.88
CA GLN A 129 6.73 12.56 -3.01
C GLN A 129 5.61 11.55 -2.70
N SER A 130 5.92 10.50 -1.95
CA SER A 130 4.92 9.53 -1.50
C SER A 130 4.09 10.07 -0.33
N TRP A 131 4.71 10.76 0.64
CA TRP A 131 4.01 11.30 1.80
C TRP A 131 3.02 12.41 1.46
N ILE A 132 3.35 13.31 0.53
CA ILE A 132 2.42 14.36 0.10
C ILE A 132 1.18 13.78 -0.61
N ALA A 133 1.35 12.66 -1.30
CA ALA A 133 0.26 11.88 -1.89
C ALA A 133 -0.52 11.02 -0.87
N GLY A 134 -0.14 11.07 0.42
CA GLY A 134 -0.81 10.35 1.52
C GLY A 134 -0.45 8.88 1.65
N VAL A 135 0.54 8.38 0.91
CA VAL A 135 1.06 7.00 1.01
C VAL A 135 1.67 6.79 2.39
N GLN A 136 1.27 5.70 3.06
CA GLN A 136 1.57 5.44 4.46
C GLN A 136 2.87 4.64 4.64
N SER A 137 3.10 3.63 3.79
CA SER A 137 4.24 2.72 3.90
C SER A 137 5.26 2.99 2.80
N VAL A 138 6.16 3.94 3.04
CA VAL A 138 7.21 4.32 2.08
C VAL A 138 8.47 3.50 2.37
N ALA A 139 8.71 2.44 1.62
CA ALA A 139 9.84 1.55 1.84
C ALA A 139 11.14 2.15 1.29
N LEU A 140 12.17 2.21 2.13
CA LEU A 140 13.53 2.64 1.79
C LEU A 140 14.52 1.51 2.11
N ASN A 141 15.68 1.57 1.46
CA ASN A 141 16.83 0.70 1.68
C ASN A 141 17.59 1.14 2.94
N MET A 142 17.26 0.54 4.10
CA MET A 142 17.86 0.86 5.41
C MET A 142 19.39 0.69 5.46
N GLN A 143 19.96 -0.12 4.59
CA GLN A 143 21.40 -0.31 4.46
C GLN A 143 22.13 0.89 3.84
N THR A 144 21.40 1.78 3.15
CA THR A 144 21.94 2.95 2.46
C THR A 144 21.65 4.21 3.28
N TYR A 145 22.68 4.76 3.91
CA TYR A 145 22.60 6.02 4.67
C TYR A 145 22.78 7.21 3.73
N ASP A 146 21.67 7.69 3.15
CA ASP A 146 21.62 8.87 2.31
C ASP A 146 20.63 9.92 2.86
N GLU A 147 20.56 11.08 2.20
CA GLU A 147 19.67 12.18 2.59
C GLU A 147 18.19 11.77 2.73
N ASN A 148 17.76 10.77 1.95
CA ASN A 148 16.38 10.28 1.95
C ASN A 148 16.12 9.40 3.18
N MET A 149 17.12 8.62 3.59
CA MET A 149 17.09 7.91 4.87
C MET A 149 17.09 8.90 6.05
N ASP A 150 17.84 9.99 5.97
CA ASP A 150 17.84 11.04 7.00
C ASP A 150 16.46 11.70 7.14
N LEU A 151 15.77 11.98 6.03
CA LEU A 151 14.39 12.48 6.04
C LEU A 151 13.43 11.50 6.72
N SER A 152 13.54 10.21 6.42
CA SER A 152 12.74 9.15 7.04
C SER A 152 13.00 9.07 8.54
N ALA A 153 14.27 9.01 8.95
CA ALA A 153 14.67 9.00 10.35
C ALA A 153 14.19 10.27 11.09
N GLY A 154 14.23 11.43 10.44
CA GLY A 154 13.74 12.70 10.98
C GLY A 154 12.23 12.67 11.25
N LEU A 155 11.42 12.24 10.26
CA LEU A 155 9.97 12.16 10.41
C LEU A 155 9.56 11.19 11.52
N PHE A 156 10.15 9.99 11.54
CA PHE A 156 9.72 8.94 12.47
C PHE A 156 10.23 9.11 13.90
N ARG A 157 11.11 10.09 14.19
CA ARG A 157 11.40 10.52 15.56
C ARG A 157 10.20 11.21 16.22
N ILE A 158 9.29 11.77 15.43
CA ILE A 158 8.05 12.38 15.93
C ILE A 158 7.18 11.29 16.57
N ASN A 159 6.29 11.69 17.48
CA ASN A 159 5.35 10.78 18.15
C ASN A 159 6.05 9.66 18.95
N GLY A 160 7.11 10.03 19.67
CA GLY A 160 7.81 9.12 20.59
C GLY A 160 8.55 7.96 19.90
N ASN A 161 8.96 8.15 18.64
CA ASN A 161 9.68 7.14 17.87
C ASN A 161 8.94 5.80 17.71
N CYS A 162 7.61 5.83 17.69
CA CYS A 162 6.79 4.62 17.65
C CYS A 162 6.61 4.02 16.24
N GLY A 163 7.17 4.65 15.20
CA GLY A 163 7.01 4.23 13.81
C GLY A 163 5.69 4.65 13.14
N TYR A 164 4.82 5.37 13.85
CA TYR A 164 3.56 5.90 13.30
C TYR A 164 3.50 7.42 13.49
N VAL A 165 3.22 8.14 12.41
CA VAL A 165 2.96 9.59 12.42
C VAL A 165 1.58 9.83 11.80
N LEU A 166 0.73 10.59 12.49
CA LEU A 166 -0.62 10.87 11.99
C LEU A 166 -0.55 11.79 10.78
N LYS A 167 -1.26 11.41 9.69
CA LYS A 167 -1.37 12.25 8.50
C LYS A 167 -2.02 13.61 8.84
N PRO A 168 -1.68 14.70 8.12
CA PRO A 168 -2.42 15.96 8.22
C PRO A 168 -3.92 15.77 7.92
N PRO A 169 -4.83 16.57 8.54
CA PRO A 169 -6.27 16.42 8.36
C PRO A 169 -6.75 16.41 6.91
N VAL A 170 -6.07 17.14 6.03
CA VAL A 170 -6.39 17.20 4.60
C VAL A 170 -6.18 15.85 3.90
N LEU A 171 -5.14 15.09 4.26
CA LEU A 171 -4.85 13.75 3.71
C LEU A 171 -5.63 12.63 4.42
N ILE A 172 -6.19 12.91 5.60
CA ILE A 172 -7.14 12.02 6.28
C ILE A 172 -8.52 12.14 5.63
N ARG A 173 -8.97 13.36 5.31
CA ARG A 173 -10.25 13.59 4.61
C ARG A 173 -10.18 13.16 3.14
N GLY A 174 -8.98 13.22 2.54
CA GLY A 174 -8.78 13.01 1.11
C GLY A 174 -9.00 14.31 0.32
N LEU A 175 -8.27 14.47 -0.79
CA LEU A 175 -8.36 15.64 -1.67
C LEU A 175 -9.31 15.33 -2.84
N GLY A 176 -10.43 16.04 -2.94
CA GLY A 176 -11.36 15.95 -4.08
C GLY A 176 -12.66 15.19 -3.83
N LYS A 177 -13.62 15.35 -4.76
CA LYS A 177 -14.83 14.50 -4.81
C LYS A 177 -14.44 13.15 -5.37
N GLN A 178 -14.92 12.08 -4.74
CA GLN A 178 -14.74 10.71 -5.24
C GLN A 178 -15.24 10.64 -6.69
N PRO A 179 -14.46 10.11 -7.64
CA PRO A 179 -15.02 9.75 -8.95
C PRO A 179 -16.10 8.71 -8.70
N GLN A 180 -17.33 8.99 -9.13
CA GLN A 180 -18.32 7.93 -9.22
C GLN A 180 -17.80 6.93 -10.25
N SER A 181 -17.95 5.62 -10.02
CA SER A 181 -17.39 4.57 -10.90
C SER A 181 -17.85 4.66 -12.37
N ARG A 182 -18.79 5.56 -12.69
CA ARG A 182 -19.37 5.81 -14.00
C ARG A 182 -18.70 6.94 -14.78
N ASP A 183 -17.91 7.79 -14.14
CA ASP A 183 -17.38 9.01 -14.78
C ASP A 183 -16.04 8.81 -15.51
N LEU A 184 -15.53 7.57 -15.57
CA LEU A 184 -14.27 7.24 -16.23
C LEU A 184 -14.44 6.37 -17.50
N ILE A 185 -15.68 6.14 -17.95
CA ILE A 185 -15.98 5.31 -19.15
C ILE A 185 -16.35 6.16 -20.38
N THR A 186 -16.39 7.48 -20.26
CA THR A 186 -16.71 8.36 -21.40
C THR A 186 -15.69 9.47 -21.55
N ARG A 187 -14.55 9.14 -22.19
CA ARG A 187 -13.88 9.93 -23.25
C ARG A 187 -12.56 9.30 -23.66
#